data_AF-A0A1F8P7C0-F1
#
_entry.id   AF-A0A1F8P7C0-F1
#
_cell.length_a   1.000
_cell.length_b   1.000
_cell.length_c   1.000
_cell.angle_alpha   90.00
_cell.angle_beta   90.00
_cell.angle_gamma   90.00
#
_symmetry.space_group_name_H-M   'P 1'
#
loop_
_entity.id
_entity.type
_entity.pdbx_description
1 polymer ?
#
loop_
_entity_poly.entity_id
_entity_poly.type
_entity_poly.pdbx_seq_one_letter_code
_entity_poly.pdbx_strand_id
1 'polypeptide(L)'
;MTIHPSPEMTRSDLVEFNTHSFVIKIWLEVTPKETGRTSWRGHITHIPSGERRYVSSLFGILTFIIRYLKTMGLSFDRFWWVKDWIASQKFPRNEVEGEVSSIPPSAQVKETKLH
;
A
#
# COMPACT_ATOMS: atom_id res chain seq x y z
N MET A 1 47.87 23.57 -8.89
CA MET A 1 46.78 23.20 -7.97
C MET A 1 46.26 21.85 -8.40
N THR A 2 46.72 20.78 -7.75
CA THR A 2 46.32 19.40 -8.08
C THR A 2 45.38 18.96 -6.98
N ILE A 3 44.09 18.84 -7.28
CA ILE A 3 43.11 18.30 -6.33
C ILE A 3 43.35 16.80 -6.28
N HIS A 4 44.04 16.33 -5.24
CA HIS A 4 44.12 14.91 -4.92
C HIS A 4 42.77 14.49 -4.31
N PRO A 5 42.03 13.52 -4.91
CA PRO A 5 40.91 12.91 -4.22
C PRO A 5 41.45 12.13 -3.02
N SER A 6 40.96 12.46 -1.82
CA SER A 6 41.28 11.76 -0.57
C SER A 6 40.76 10.31 -0.62
N PRO A 7 41.54 9.29 -0.21
CA PRO A 7 41.18 7.88 -0.38
C PRO A 7 40.20 7.31 0.67
N GLU A 8 39.61 8.12 1.55
CA GLU A 8 38.67 7.63 2.56
C GLU A 8 37.25 8.17 2.33
N MET A 9 36.60 7.74 1.24
CA MET A 9 35.15 7.60 1.29
C MET A 9 34.85 6.39 2.17
N THR A 10 34.26 6.63 3.34
CA THR A 10 33.93 5.53 4.23
C THR A 10 32.89 4.65 3.56
N ARG A 11 32.92 3.34 3.84
CA ARG A 11 31.94 2.40 3.28
C ARG A 11 30.48 2.82 3.58
N SER A 12 30.26 3.56 4.67
CA SER A 12 28.97 4.14 5.04
C SER A 12 28.52 5.21 4.04
N ASP A 13 29.42 6.08 3.59
CA ASP A 13 29.11 7.11 2.57
C ASP A 13 28.67 6.45 1.26
N LEU A 14 29.33 5.36 0.86
CA LEU A 14 28.96 4.58 -0.34
C LEU A 14 27.58 3.90 -0.23
N VAL A 15 27.15 3.52 0.97
CA VAL A 15 25.83 2.92 1.21
C VAL A 15 24.74 3.98 1.10
N GLU A 16 24.99 5.20 1.58
CA GLU A 16 24.02 6.31 1.47
C GLU A 16 23.76 6.72 0.01
N PHE A 17 24.78 6.72 -0.86
CA PHE A 17 24.61 7.06 -2.27
C PHE A 17 23.85 6.01 -3.11
N ASN A 18 23.71 4.77 -2.61
CA ASN A 18 23.00 3.69 -3.29
C ASN A 18 21.71 3.26 -2.57
N THR A 19 21.21 4.08 -1.65
CA THR A 19 19.98 3.81 -0.90
C THR A 19 18.81 4.60 -1.47
N HIS A 20 17.72 3.90 -1.81
CA HIS A 20 16.46 4.52 -2.19
C HIS A 20 15.42 4.35 -1.08
N SER A 21 14.82 5.46 -0.65
CA SER A 21 13.77 5.48 0.37
C SER A 21 12.43 5.84 -0.23
N PHE A 22 11.37 5.16 0.22
CA PHE A 22 10.00 5.36 -0.27
C PHE A 22 9.04 5.55 0.90
N VAL A 23 8.07 6.44 0.74
CA VAL A 23 6.92 6.57 1.66
C VAL A 23 5.65 6.25 0.90
N ILE A 24 4.85 5.35 1.46
CA ILE A 24 3.56 4.94 0.90
C ILE A 24 2.46 5.38 1.89
N LYS A 25 1.49 6.14 1.39
CA LYS A 25 0.26 6.49 2.11
C LYS A 25 -0.89 5.74 1.47
N ILE A 26 -1.73 5.06 2.26
CA ILE A 26 -2.89 4.28 1.80
C ILE A 26 -4.12 4.72 2.58
N TRP A 27 -5.26 4.82 1.92
CA TRP A 27 -6.56 5.05 2.53
C TRP A 27 -7.64 4.25 1.80
N LEU A 28 -8.71 3.91 2.51
CA LEU A 28 -9.85 3.19 1.93
C LEU A 28 -10.81 4.18 1.26
N GLU A 29 -11.32 3.81 0.11
CA GLU A 29 -12.41 4.49 -0.58
C GLU A 29 -13.65 3.59 -0.50
N VAL A 30 -14.60 3.98 0.36
CA VAL A 30 -15.87 3.28 0.55
C VAL A 30 -16.90 3.93 -0.36
N THR A 31 -17.28 3.24 -1.44
CA THR A 31 -18.32 3.71 -2.36
C THR A 31 -19.71 3.40 -1.80
N PRO A 32 -20.61 4.40 -1.65
CA PRO A 32 -21.95 4.20 -1.06
C PRO A 32 -22.93 3.39 -1.93
N LYS A 33 -22.66 3.26 -3.23
CA LYS A 33 -23.53 2.54 -4.17
C LYS A 33 -22.97 1.16 -4.46
N GLU A 34 -23.67 0.16 -3.93
CA GLU A 34 -23.82 -1.20 -4.44
C GLU A 34 -22.51 -1.99 -4.65
N THR A 35 -22.38 -3.11 -3.91
CA THR A 35 -21.48 -4.27 -4.10
C THR A 35 -20.37 -4.54 -3.07
N GLY A 36 -20.27 -3.81 -1.95
CA GLY A 36 -19.44 -4.24 -0.82
C GLY A 36 -17.94 -4.41 -1.13
N ARG A 37 -17.46 -3.84 -2.24
CA ARG A 37 -16.05 -3.87 -2.62
C ARG A 37 -15.34 -2.67 -2.02
N THR A 38 -14.65 -2.88 -0.91
CA THR A 38 -13.70 -1.91 -0.37
C THR A 38 -12.55 -1.75 -1.36
N SER A 39 -12.42 -0.57 -1.97
CA SER A 39 -11.25 -0.22 -2.79
C SER A 39 -10.28 0.61 -1.95
N TRP A 40 -8.98 0.52 -2.22
CA TRP A 40 -7.98 1.36 -1.56
C TRP A 40 -7.29 2.25 -2.58
N ARG A 41 -6.93 3.44 -2.12
CA ARG A 41 -6.16 4.43 -2.86
C ARG A 41 -4.93 4.80 -2.07
N GLY A 42 -3.94 5.33 -2.76
CA GLY A 42 -2.65 5.59 -2.15
C GLY A 42 -1.81 6.56 -2.96
N HIS A 43 -0.72 6.98 -2.33
CA HIS A 43 0.40 7.62 -3.00
C HIS A 43 1.69 6.94 -2.57
N ILE A 44 2.60 6.76 -3.52
CA ILE A 44 4.00 6.44 -3.25
C ILE A 44 4.86 7.65 -3.60
N THR A 45 5.80 7.99 -2.73
CA THR A 45 6.79 9.05 -2.94
C THR A 45 8.18 8.47 -2.81
N HIS A 46 9.04 8.69 -3.81
CA HIS A 46 10.47 8.43 -3.71
C HIS A 46 11.15 9.63 -3.04
N ILE A 47 11.69 9.42 -1.84
CA ILE A 47 12.18 10.50 -0.97
C ILE A 47 13.35 11.27 -1.60
N PRO A 48 14.42 10.63 -2.10
CA PRO A 48 15.53 11.35 -2.73
C PRO A 48 15.12 12.24 -3.91
N SER A 49 14.22 11.76 -4.79
CA SER A 49 13.84 12.53 -6.00
C SER A 49 12.64 13.47 -5.80
N GLY A 50 11.85 13.28 -4.75
CA GLY A 50 10.53 13.89 -4.60
C GLY A 50 9.44 13.38 -5.56
N GLU A 51 9.75 12.49 -6.52
CA GLU A 51 8.77 11.92 -7.44
C GLU A 51 7.64 11.22 -6.66
N ARG A 52 6.40 11.59 -6.98
CA ARG A 52 5.20 11.08 -6.33
C ARG A 52 4.23 10.53 -7.37
N ARG A 53 3.64 9.37 -7.06
CA ARG A 53 2.65 8.72 -7.93
C ARG A 53 1.42 8.29 -7.15
N TYR A 54 0.25 8.55 -7.73
CA TYR A 54 -1.00 7.96 -7.26
C TYR A 54 -1.04 6.47 -7.56
N VAL A 55 -1.50 5.66 -6.60
CA VAL A 55 -1.58 4.21 -6.72
C VAL A 55 -2.92 3.71 -6.18
N SER A 56 -3.45 2.68 -6.81
CA SER A 56 -4.68 1.98 -6.40
C SER A 56 -4.53 0.47 -6.45
N SER A 57 -3.29 -0.01 -6.62
CA SER A 57 -2.94 -1.42 -6.69
C SER A 57 -1.52 -1.65 -6.19
N LEU A 58 -1.27 -2.84 -5.63
CA LEU A 58 0.07 -3.24 -5.17
C LEU A 58 1.04 -3.33 -6.35
N PHE A 59 0.52 -3.71 -7.53
CA PHE A 59 1.29 -3.72 -8.76
C PHE A 59 1.75 -2.33 -9.18
N GLY A 60 0.95 -1.29 -8.92
CA GLY A 60 1.34 0.11 -9.15
C GLY A 60 2.52 0.55 -8.26
N ILE A 61 2.50 0.15 -6.98
CA ILE A 61 3.62 0.36 -6.04
C ILE A 61 4.88 -0.35 -6.54
N LEU A 62 4.75 -1.63 -6.88
CA LEU A 62 5.87 -2.45 -7.34
C LEU A 62 6.50 -1.87 -8.63
N THR A 63 5.67 -1.50 -9.60
CA THR A 63 6.13 -0.90 -10.87
C THR A 63 6.90 0.40 -10.62
N PHE A 64 6.51 1.19 -9.62
CA PHE A 64 7.22 2.40 -9.24
C PHE A 64 8.61 2.07 -8.65
N ILE A 65 8.70 1.13 -7.72
CA ILE A 65 9.96 0.72 -7.08
C ILE A 65 10.93 0.10 -8.10
N ILE A 66 10.44 -0.76 -9.00
CA ILE A 66 11.26 -1.45 -10.02
C ILE A 66 12.05 -0.45 -10.88
N ARG A 67 11.50 0.73 -11.18
CA ARG A 67 12.22 1.76 -11.97
C ARG A 67 13.53 2.18 -11.30
N TYR A 68 13.53 2.35 -9.99
CA TYR A 68 14.74 2.73 -9.24
C TYR A 68 15.68 1.54 -9.01
N LEU A 69 15.12 0.34 -8.84
CA LEU A 69 15.96 -0.85 -8.78
C LEU A 69 16.70 -1.10 -10.12
N LYS A 70 16.06 -0.79 -11.26
CA LYS A 70 16.72 -0.85 -12.58
C LYS A 70 17.87 0.15 -12.70
N THR A 71 17.71 1.37 -12.17
CA THR A 71 18.79 2.36 -12.18
C THR A 71 19.96 1.95 -11.29
N MET A 72 19.72 1.11 -10.27
CA MET A 72 20.78 0.46 -9.47
C MET A 72 21.44 -0.74 -10.16
N GLY A 73 21.09 -1.06 -11.41
CA GLY A 73 21.71 -2.15 -12.17
C GLY A 73 21.16 -3.54 -11.90
N LEU A 74 20.03 -3.66 -11.19
CA LEU A 74 19.35 -4.95 -11.05
C LEU A 74 18.64 -5.30 -12.37
N SER A 75 18.90 -6.49 -12.93
CA SER A 75 18.18 -7.00 -14.09
C SER A 75 16.87 -7.67 -13.66
N PHE A 76 15.78 -7.30 -14.34
CA PHE A 76 14.41 -7.68 -13.94
C PHE A 76 13.86 -8.89 -14.69
N ASP A 77 14.71 -9.55 -15.46
CA ASP A 77 14.34 -10.68 -16.30
C ASP A 77 13.56 -11.70 -15.47
N ARG A 78 13.91 -11.88 -14.19
CA ARG A 78 13.32 -12.84 -13.25
C ARG A 78 12.01 -12.42 -12.58
N PHE A 79 11.49 -11.19 -12.69
CA PHE A 79 10.36 -10.75 -11.84
C PHE A 79 8.95 -11.20 -12.31
N TRP A 80 8.88 -12.11 -13.29
CA TRP A 80 7.62 -12.81 -13.61
C TRP A 80 7.03 -13.50 -12.37
N TRP A 81 7.88 -14.06 -11.49
CA TRP A 81 7.43 -14.73 -10.27
C TRP A 81 6.72 -13.77 -9.31
N VAL A 82 7.03 -12.47 -9.32
CA VAL A 82 6.34 -11.48 -8.47
C VAL A 82 4.95 -11.18 -9.02
N LYS A 83 4.77 -11.15 -10.35
CA LYS A 83 3.44 -11.03 -10.96
C LYS A 83 2.61 -12.28 -10.66
N ASP A 84 3.19 -13.47 -10.82
CA ASP A 84 2.51 -14.73 -10.54
C ASP A 84 2.19 -14.88 -9.05
N TRP A 85 3.09 -14.45 -8.16
CA TRP A 85 2.88 -14.45 -6.71
C TRP A 85 1.76 -13.49 -6.30
N ILE A 86 1.71 -12.26 -6.83
CA ILE A 86 0.61 -11.31 -6.54
C ILE A 86 -0.72 -11.84 -7.07
N ALA A 87 -0.74 -12.48 -8.25
CA ALA A 87 -1.93 -13.13 -8.78
C ALA A 87 -2.36 -14.35 -7.93
N SER A 88 -1.42 -15.00 -7.25
CA SER A 88 -1.63 -16.16 -6.38
C SER A 88 -2.06 -15.78 -4.96
N GLN A 89 -1.95 -14.52 -4.55
CA GLN A 89 -2.53 -14.01 -3.31
C GLN A 89 -4.06 -13.90 -3.47
N LYS A 90 -4.74 -15.05 -3.38
CA LYS A 90 -6.16 -15.10 -3.06
C LYS A 90 -6.32 -14.54 -1.64
N PHE A 91 -6.44 -13.23 -1.52
CA PHE A 91 -6.97 -12.64 -0.29
C PHE A 91 -8.31 -13.33 -0.01
N PRO A 92 -8.52 -13.89 1.19
CA PRO A 92 -9.82 -14.38 1.57
C PRO A 92 -10.77 -13.21 1.38
N ARG A 93 -11.64 -13.33 0.38
CA ARG A 93 -12.82 -12.50 0.25
C ARG A 93 -13.56 -12.72 1.55
N ASN A 94 -13.57 -11.73 2.44
CA ASN A 94 -14.48 -11.75 3.57
C ASN A 94 -15.89 -11.83 2.99
N GLU A 95 -16.37 -13.05 2.86
CA GLU A 95 -17.77 -13.39 2.75
C GLU A 95 -18.36 -12.96 4.08
N VAL A 96 -18.79 -11.70 4.14
CA VAL A 96 -19.76 -11.29 5.15
C VAL A 96 -21.09 -11.85 4.64
N GLU A 97 -21.24 -13.16 4.78
CA GLU A 97 -22.55 -13.80 4.71
C GLU A 97 -23.42 -13.11 5.75
N GLY A 98 -24.62 -12.74 5.32
CA GLY A 98 -25.51 -11.88 6.06
C GLY A 98 -25.87 -12.44 7.43
N GLU A 99 -25.50 -11.70 8.46
CA GLU A 99 -26.24 -11.69 9.70
C GLU A 99 -26.73 -10.27 9.93
N VAL A 100 -27.79 -9.91 9.19
CA VAL A 100 -28.73 -8.88 9.66
C VAL A 100 -29.42 -9.49 10.89
N SER A 101 -28.73 -9.43 12.03
CA SER A 101 -29.33 -9.73 13.33
C SER A 101 -30.34 -8.63 13.63
N SER A 102 -31.58 -8.91 13.25
CA SER A 102 -32.81 -8.25 13.66
C SER A 102 -32.75 -7.81 15.13
N ILE A 103 -32.82 -6.50 15.35
CA ILE A 103 -33.12 -5.92 16.66
C ILE A 103 -34.54 -6.39 17.06
N PRO A 104 -34.75 -7.04 18.22
CA PRO A 104 -36.10 -7.38 18.66
C PRO A 104 -36.87 -6.10 19.07
N PRO A 105 -38.14 -5.93 18.65
CA PRO A 105 -38.98 -4.82 19.07
C PRO A 105 -39.51 -5.08 20.48
N SER A 106 -38.67 -4.93 21.49
CA SER A 106 -39.09 -5.06 22.90
C SER A 106 -38.45 -3.98 23.78
N ALA A 107 -38.68 -2.73 23.39
CA ALA A 107 -38.66 -1.58 24.29
C ALA A 107 -39.92 -0.75 24.01
N GLN A 108 -41.08 -1.37 24.22
CA GLN A 108 -42.36 -0.66 24.32
C GLN A 108 -42.65 -0.43 25.80
N VAL A 109 -42.56 0.83 26.18
CA VAL A 109 -42.95 1.42 27.45
C VAL A 109 -44.37 0.97 27.81
N LYS A 110 -44.55 0.34 28.98
CA LYS A 110 -45.86 0.22 29.62
C LYS A 110 -45.94 1.25 30.73
N GLU A 111 -46.62 2.36 30.44
CA GLU A 111 -47.20 3.22 31.46
C GLU A 111 -48.26 2.41 32.22
N THR A 112 -48.01 2.12 33.49
CA THR A 112 -49.05 1.64 34.41
C THR A 112 -49.70 2.85 35.09
N LYS A 113 -50.90 3.18 34.63
CA LYS A 113 -51.84 4.07 35.32
C LYS A 113 -52.47 3.27 36.48
N LEU A 114 -52.17 3.65 37.72
CA LEU A 114 -52.87 3.15 38.91
C LEU A 114 -54.01 4.13 39.24
N HIS A 115 -55.16 3.54 39.56
CA HIS A 115 -56.39 4.20 40.01
C HIS A 115 -56.22 4.93 41.34
#